data_AF-A0A7S3UJK5-F1
#
_entry.id   AF-A0A7S3UJK5-F1
#
_cell.length_a   1.000
_cell.length_b   1.000
_cell.length_c   1.000
_cell.angle_alpha   90.00
_cell.angle_beta   90.00
_cell.angle_gamma   90.00
#
_symmetry.space_group_name_H-M   'P 1'
#
loop_
_entity.id
_entity.type
_entity.pdbx_description
1 polymer ?
#
loop_
_entity_poly.entity_id
_entity_poly.type
_entity_poly.pdbx_seq_one_letter_code
_entity_poly.pdbx_strand_id
1 'polypeptide(L)'
;IHICPTTTASPDKPAVDCSDDLINAGCASCYKDGSCSCIPGYTQQGTGCAKATEPELMTFYMYRAQNDEDYPLDNNNAASLEGVVWYVHNEVVRLSCPRHYNITRIKRFKITMKNTPELFAERSSQFGPFVAMDKASCTVPDCSSLWDKYGYITGCQKQTSGTGQYYGPKTIWYSLVGACPEMTFDQKTDQCKKEHPGGQCSSPDGSKTFQTS
;
A
#
# COMPACT_ATOMS: atom_id res chain seq x y z
N ILE A 1 -2.43 4.23 20.88
CA ILE A 1 -2.74 2.83 20.48
C ILE A 1 -4.26 2.75 20.41
N HIS A 2 -4.85 2.64 19.21
CA HIS A 2 -6.28 2.33 19.11
C HIS A 2 -6.46 0.87 19.52
N ILE A 3 -7.32 0.63 20.50
CA ILE A 3 -7.62 -0.71 21.03
C ILE A 3 -8.96 -1.10 20.44
N CYS A 4 -9.00 -2.18 19.64
CA CYS A 4 -10.26 -2.71 19.14
C CYS A 4 -11.00 -3.38 20.31
N PRO A 5 -12.27 -3.03 20.57
CA PRO A 5 -13.06 -3.72 21.57
C PRO A 5 -13.31 -5.16 21.12
N THR A 6 -13.08 -6.11 22.01
CA THR A 6 -13.38 -7.53 21.77
C THR A 6 -14.87 -7.76 22.01
N THR A 7 -15.62 -8.11 20.97
CA THR A 7 -16.98 -8.64 21.13
C THR A 7 -16.90 -10.13 21.49
N THR A 8 -17.67 -10.54 22.50
CA THR A 8 -17.78 -11.96 22.87
C THR A 8 -18.47 -12.73 21.74
N ALA A 9 -17.80 -13.76 21.23
CA ALA A 9 -18.28 -14.58 20.13
C ALA A 9 -19.65 -15.20 20.44
N SER A 10 -20.65 -14.95 19.58
CA SER A 10 -21.88 -15.73 19.53
C SER A 10 -21.67 -16.89 18.55
N PRO A 11 -22.05 -18.14 18.91
CA PRO A 11 -21.66 -19.33 18.15
C PRO A 11 -22.32 -19.48 16.75
N ASP A 12 -23.24 -18.60 16.35
CA ASP A 12 -24.08 -18.84 15.16
C ASP A 12 -23.94 -17.85 13.98
N LYS A 13 -22.88 -17.04 13.88
CA LYS A 13 -22.61 -16.26 12.64
C LYS A 13 -21.14 -16.14 12.27
N PRO A 14 -20.73 -16.49 11.04
CA PRO A 14 -19.38 -16.27 10.51
C PRO A 14 -19.16 -14.84 9.96
N ALA A 15 -20.07 -13.90 10.18
CA ALA A 15 -19.92 -12.52 9.70
C ALA A 15 -19.32 -11.62 10.79
N VAL A 16 -18.40 -10.73 10.41
CA VAL A 16 -17.92 -9.63 11.28
C VAL A 16 -19.14 -8.83 11.75
N ASP A 17 -19.24 -8.63 13.06
CA ASP A 17 -20.27 -7.80 13.67
C ASP A 17 -20.05 -6.33 13.25
N CYS A 18 -21.07 -5.71 12.70
CA CYS A 18 -21.07 -4.30 12.30
C CYS A 18 -21.31 -3.37 13.50
N SER A 19 -20.81 -3.73 14.67
CA SER A 19 -21.04 -2.91 15.86
C SER A 19 -20.44 -1.52 15.66
N ASP A 20 -21.18 -0.50 16.07
CA ASP A 20 -20.72 0.89 16.05
C ASP A 20 -19.35 1.02 16.75
N ASP A 21 -19.09 0.19 17.77
CA ASP A 21 -17.82 0.12 18.48
C ASP A 21 -16.65 -0.28 17.58
N LEU A 22 -16.80 -1.31 16.73
CA LEU A 22 -15.75 -1.75 15.81
C LEU A 22 -15.53 -0.75 14.67
N ILE A 23 -16.60 -0.10 14.20
CA ILE A 23 -16.53 0.92 13.15
C ILE A 23 -15.87 2.20 13.69
N ASN A 24 -16.30 2.67 14.86
CA ASN A 24 -15.76 3.89 15.50
C ASN A 24 -14.33 3.71 15.98
N ALA A 25 -13.94 2.50 16.41
CA ALA A 25 -12.55 2.17 16.70
C ALA A 25 -11.67 2.06 15.43
N GLY A 26 -12.29 2.08 14.25
CA GLY A 26 -11.60 1.97 12.96
C GLY A 26 -11.12 0.57 12.65
N CYS A 27 -11.73 -0.47 13.22
CA CYS A 27 -11.33 -1.86 13.10
C CYS A 27 -12.11 -2.62 12.01
N ALA A 28 -13.29 -2.12 11.62
CA ALA A 28 -14.12 -2.69 10.56
C ALA A 28 -14.67 -1.60 9.61
N SER A 29 -14.96 -1.99 8.36
CA SER A 29 -15.70 -1.18 7.39
C SER A 29 -17.07 -1.79 7.14
N CYS A 30 -18.11 -0.95 7.14
CA CYS A 30 -19.45 -1.30 6.67
C CYS A 30 -19.61 -1.02 5.19
N TYR A 31 -20.31 -1.91 4.49
CA TYR A 31 -20.71 -1.71 3.10
C TYR A 31 -22.21 -1.45 2.99
N LYS A 32 -22.64 -0.92 1.83
CA LYS A 32 -24.05 -0.53 1.60
C LYS A 32 -25.04 -1.68 1.67
N ASP A 33 -24.56 -2.92 1.49
CA ASP A 33 -25.35 -4.14 1.60
C ASP A 33 -25.50 -4.64 3.04
N GLY A 34 -24.98 -3.90 4.02
CA GLY A 34 -25.01 -4.26 5.44
C GLY A 34 -23.95 -5.28 5.84
N SER A 35 -23.04 -5.67 4.92
CA SER A 35 -21.90 -6.51 5.25
C SER A 35 -20.78 -5.71 5.92
N CYS A 36 -19.96 -6.41 6.71
CA CYS A 36 -18.77 -5.85 7.33
C CYS A 36 -17.54 -6.69 7.03
N SER A 37 -16.40 -6.00 6.92
CA SER A 37 -15.08 -6.63 6.89
C SER A 37 -14.13 -5.90 7.82
N CYS A 38 -13.19 -6.64 8.40
CA CYS A 38 -12.07 -6.01 9.09
C CYS A 38 -11.31 -5.09 8.13
N ILE A 39 -10.80 -3.98 8.64
CA ILE A 39 -9.96 -3.08 7.83
C ILE A 39 -8.61 -3.76 7.53
N PRO A 40 -7.87 -3.32 6.50
CA PRO A 40 -6.53 -3.83 6.20
C PRO A 40 -5.63 -3.87 7.45
N GLY A 41 -5.04 -5.04 7.72
CA GLY A 41 -4.17 -5.31 8.87
C GLY A 41 -4.88 -5.86 10.11
N TYR A 42 -6.19 -6.08 10.03
CA TYR A 42 -6.99 -6.77 11.01
C TYR A 42 -7.65 -8.01 10.39
N THR A 43 -7.73 -9.09 11.16
CA THR A 43 -8.40 -10.34 10.79
C THR A 43 -9.63 -10.57 11.64
N GLN A 44 -10.59 -11.28 11.06
CA GLN A 44 -11.78 -11.68 11.79
C GLN A 44 -11.41 -12.75 12.83
N GLN A 45 -11.77 -12.49 14.09
CA GLN A 45 -11.71 -13.45 15.17
C GLN A 45 -13.09 -13.59 15.80
N GLY A 46 -13.78 -14.69 15.48
CA GLY A 46 -15.19 -14.86 15.82
C GLY A 46 -16.05 -13.82 15.11
N THR A 47 -16.75 -12.98 15.89
CA THR A 47 -17.54 -11.85 15.37
C THR A 47 -16.79 -10.52 15.40
N GLY A 48 -15.57 -10.47 15.95
CA GLY A 48 -14.77 -9.25 16.08
C GLY A 48 -13.62 -9.16 15.08
N CYS A 49 -12.91 -8.02 15.12
CA CYS A 49 -11.67 -7.81 14.38
C CYS A 49 -10.49 -7.70 15.35
N ALA A 50 -9.45 -8.51 15.13
CA ALA A 50 -8.21 -8.48 15.88
C ALA A 50 -7.05 -8.09 14.99
N LYS A 51 -5.97 -7.56 15.57
CA LYS A 51 -4.76 -7.27 14.80
C LYS A 51 -4.24 -8.58 14.20
N ALA A 52 -3.87 -8.55 12.92
CA ALA A 52 -3.31 -9.71 12.25
C ALA A 52 -2.04 -10.21 12.97
N THR A 53 -1.89 -11.54 13.02
CA THR A 53 -0.74 -12.23 13.63
C THR A 53 0.25 -12.77 12.60
N GLU A 54 -0.07 -12.62 11.31
CA GLU A 54 0.74 -13.02 10.17
C GLU A 54 0.55 -12.02 9.01
N PRO A 55 1.33 -12.09 7.92
CA PRO A 55 1.05 -11.27 6.75
C PRO A 55 -0.32 -11.63 6.16
N GLU A 56 -1.13 -10.62 5.91
CA GLU A 56 -2.49 -10.76 5.39
C GLU A 56 -2.56 -10.43 3.91
N LEU A 57 -3.44 -11.15 3.21
CA LEU A 57 -3.88 -10.74 1.89
C LEU A 57 -4.82 -9.54 2.04
N MET A 58 -4.34 -8.36 1.70
CA MET A 58 -5.09 -7.12 1.85
C MET A 58 -5.50 -6.57 0.49
N THR A 59 -6.75 -6.09 0.39
CA THR A 59 -7.22 -5.39 -0.80
C THR A 59 -7.74 -4.00 -0.42
N PHE A 60 -7.18 -2.97 -1.04
CA PHE A 60 -7.54 -1.57 -0.75
C PHE A 60 -7.23 -0.67 -1.94
N TYR A 61 -7.63 0.60 -1.85
CA TYR A 61 -7.37 1.57 -2.92
C TYR A 61 -6.09 2.35 -2.68
N MET A 62 -5.27 2.44 -3.72
CA MET A 62 -4.17 3.40 -3.84
C MET A 62 -4.47 4.40 -4.96
N TYR A 63 -3.86 5.57 -4.89
CA TYR A 63 -4.11 6.67 -5.80
C TYR A 63 -2.81 7.23 -6.36
N ARG A 64 -2.84 7.66 -7.62
CA ARG A 64 -1.71 8.30 -8.28
C ARG A 64 -2.17 9.47 -9.11
N ALA A 65 -1.49 10.61 -8.99
CA ALA A 65 -1.69 11.75 -9.87
C ALA A 65 -0.83 11.58 -11.13
N GLN A 66 -1.39 11.80 -12.31
CA GLN A 66 -0.67 11.72 -13.58
C GLN A 66 -1.28 12.60 -14.67
N ASN A 67 -0.52 12.78 -15.75
CA ASN A 67 -0.99 13.40 -16.99
C ASN A 67 -1.90 12.42 -17.78
N ASP A 68 -2.23 12.77 -19.02
CA ASP A 68 -3.12 11.98 -19.86
C ASP A 68 -2.46 10.70 -20.41
N GLU A 69 -1.15 10.55 -20.29
CA GLU A 69 -0.45 9.32 -20.67
C GLU A 69 -0.73 8.19 -19.69
N ASP A 70 -0.75 6.94 -20.17
CA ASP A 70 -0.94 5.74 -19.37
C ASP A 70 0.38 4.97 -19.23
N TYR A 71 0.85 4.87 -17.98
CA TYR A 71 2.00 4.05 -17.62
C TYR A 71 1.57 2.96 -16.64
N PRO A 72 2.27 1.82 -16.61
CA PRO A 72 2.04 0.83 -15.58
C PRO A 72 2.47 1.38 -14.21
N LEU A 73 1.95 0.75 -13.15
CA LEU A 73 2.17 1.16 -11.76
C LEU A 73 3.45 0.54 -11.16
N ASP A 74 4.24 -0.14 -11.98
CA ASP A 74 5.49 -0.79 -11.59
C ASP A 74 6.59 0.25 -11.31
N ASN A 75 7.38 0.01 -10.26
CA ASN A 75 8.40 0.95 -9.77
C ASN A 75 7.88 2.38 -9.62
N ASN A 76 6.76 2.52 -8.89
CA ASN A 76 6.11 3.81 -8.72
C ASN A 76 5.74 4.05 -7.27
N ASN A 77 5.58 5.34 -6.96
CA ASN A 77 4.94 5.74 -5.72
C ASN A 77 3.46 5.98 -5.95
N ALA A 78 2.67 5.54 -4.98
CA ALA A 78 1.26 5.83 -4.90
C ALA A 78 0.96 6.45 -3.54
N ALA A 79 -0.29 6.83 -3.32
CA ALA A 79 -0.72 7.44 -2.07
C ALA A 79 -2.09 6.95 -1.64
N SER A 80 -2.46 7.24 -0.39
CA SER A 80 -3.86 7.27 0.03
C SER A 80 -4.61 8.42 -0.67
N LEU A 81 -5.93 8.49 -0.49
CA LEU A 81 -6.73 9.57 -1.06
C LEU A 81 -6.26 10.93 -0.50
N GLU A 82 -6.04 11.00 0.80
CA GLU A 82 -5.53 12.18 1.49
C GLU A 82 -4.14 12.57 0.99
N GLY A 83 -3.27 11.57 0.78
CA GLY A 83 -1.92 11.76 0.25
C GLY A 83 -1.89 12.30 -1.19
N VAL A 84 -2.72 11.76 -2.09
CA VAL A 84 -2.73 12.25 -3.48
C VAL A 84 -3.32 13.66 -3.59
N VAL A 85 -4.31 14.01 -2.76
CA VAL A 85 -4.87 15.36 -2.74
C VAL A 85 -3.84 16.34 -2.18
N TRP A 86 -3.10 15.95 -1.14
CA TRP A 86 -1.97 16.74 -0.63
C TRP A 86 -0.94 17.00 -1.74
N TYR A 87 -0.56 15.96 -2.50
CA TYR A 87 0.40 16.08 -3.61
C TYR A 87 -0.07 17.08 -4.66
N VAL A 88 -1.34 16.95 -5.08
CA VAL A 88 -1.93 17.85 -6.08
C VAL A 88 -1.89 19.30 -5.60
N HIS A 89 -2.26 19.56 -4.35
CA HIS A 89 -2.26 20.94 -3.85
C HIS A 89 -0.85 21.51 -3.64
N ASN A 90 0.08 20.74 -3.07
CA ASN A 90 1.35 21.28 -2.59
C ASN A 90 2.48 21.22 -3.62
N GLU A 91 2.40 20.31 -4.58
CA GLU A 91 3.46 20.09 -5.58
C GLU A 91 2.97 20.33 -6.99
N VAL A 92 1.76 19.87 -7.34
CA VAL A 92 1.26 19.99 -8.72
C VAL A 92 0.80 21.40 -9.05
N VAL A 93 -0.06 21.98 -8.20
CA VAL A 93 -0.69 23.28 -8.46
C VAL A 93 0.14 24.44 -7.89
N ARG A 94 0.77 24.25 -6.73
CA ARG A 94 1.50 25.33 -6.04
C ARG A 94 2.86 25.66 -6.66
N LEU A 95 3.60 24.66 -7.16
CA LEU A 95 4.99 24.85 -7.59
C LEU A 95 5.12 25.41 -9.02
N SER A 96 4.15 25.17 -9.90
CA SER A 96 4.26 25.55 -11.32
C SER A 96 2.91 25.85 -11.98
N CYS A 97 2.97 26.74 -12.99
CA CYS A 97 1.90 27.00 -13.96
C CYS A 97 2.54 27.01 -15.36
N PRO A 98 2.23 26.06 -16.25
CA PRO A 98 1.23 24.99 -16.11
C PRO A 98 1.59 23.99 -14.99
N ARG A 99 0.59 23.20 -14.57
CA ARG A 99 0.70 22.22 -13.48
C ARG A 99 1.94 21.34 -13.64
N HIS A 100 2.60 21.02 -12.54
CA HIS A 100 3.81 20.19 -12.54
C HIS A 100 3.57 18.87 -13.26
N TYR A 101 4.51 18.47 -14.13
CA TYR A 101 4.42 17.31 -15.03
C TYR A 101 3.14 17.23 -15.88
N ASN A 102 2.45 18.36 -16.11
CA ASN A 102 1.16 18.43 -16.81
C ASN A 102 0.12 17.45 -16.23
N ILE A 103 0.09 17.29 -14.91
CA ILE A 103 -0.87 16.40 -14.25
C ILE A 103 -2.29 16.90 -14.45
N THR A 104 -3.16 16.00 -14.93
CA THR A 104 -4.56 16.28 -15.30
C THR A 104 -5.56 15.45 -14.50
N ARG A 105 -5.15 14.30 -13.95
CA ARG A 105 -6.06 13.31 -13.34
C ARG A 105 -5.45 12.59 -12.14
N ILE A 106 -6.34 12.03 -11.33
CA ILE A 106 -6.01 11.07 -10.27
C ILE A 106 -6.56 9.70 -10.69
N LYS A 107 -5.69 8.71 -10.83
CA LYS A 107 -6.08 7.31 -11.02
C LYS A 107 -6.27 6.64 -9.67
N ARG A 108 -7.32 5.82 -9.57
CA ARG A 108 -7.61 4.96 -8.42
C ARG A 108 -7.34 3.51 -8.81
N PHE A 109 -6.47 2.84 -8.07
CA PHE A 109 -6.09 1.44 -8.28
C PHE A 109 -6.62 0.60 -7.13
N LYS A 110 -7.31 -0.50 -7.44
CA LYS A 110 -7.65 -1.53 -6.45
C LYS A 110 -6.46 -2.48 -6.38
N ILE A 111 -5.69 -2.38 -5.31
CA ILE A 111 -4.48 -3.16 -5.11
C ILE A 111 -4.79 -4.31 -4.17
N THR A 112 -4.35 -5.50 -4.53
CA THR A 112 -4.27 -6.66 -3.65
C THR A 112 -2.79 -6.95 -3.41
N MET A 113 -2.40 -7.12 -2.14
CA MET A 113 -1.01 -7.39 -1.76
C MET A 113 -0.95 -8.33 -0.57
N LYS A 114 0.14 -9.09 -0.48
CA LYS A 114 0.55 -9.85 0.70
C LYS A 114 2.07 -9.79 0.77
N ASN A 115 2.60 -9.17 1.81
CA ASN A 115 4.04 -9.09 2.03
C ASN A 115 4.55 -10.38 2.69
N THR A 116 5.87 -10.49 2.80
CA THR A 116 6.54 -11.73 3.22
C THR A 116 6.43 -12.00 4.72
N PRO A 117 6.39 -13.27 5.15
CA PRO A 117 6.46 -13.66 6.56
C PRO A 117 7.69 -13.11 7.27
N GLU A 118 8.84 -13.04 6.59
CA GLU A 118 10.09 -12.52 7.14
C GLU A 118 9.97 -11.04 7.52
N LEU A 119 9.31 -10.24 6.66
CA LEU A 119 9.03 -8.84 6.98
C LEU A 119 8.15 -8.73 8.23
N PHE A 120 7.08 -9.53 8.28
CA PHE A 120 6.13 -9.48 9.38
C PHE A 120 6.74 -9.95 10.69
N ALA A 121 7.55 -11.02 10.67
CA ALA A 121 8.23 -11.55 11.85
C ALA A 121 9.15 -10.50 12.49
N GLU A 122 9.86 -9.71 11.69
CA GLU A 122 10.77 -8.68 12.21
C GLU A 122 10.06 -7.38 12.59
N ARG A 123 9.03 -6.97 11.85
CA ARG A 123 8.43 -5.63 12.00
C ARG A 123 7.04 -5.61 12.60
N SER A 124 6.39 -6.77 12.75
CA SER A 124 4.97 -6.89 13.14
C SER A 124 4.05 -5.96 12.32
N SER A 125 4.32 -5.86 11.02
CA SER A 125 3.73 -4.90 10.09
C SER A 125 3.34 -5.58 8.78
N GLN A 126 2.20 -5.16 8.24
CA GLN A 126 1.73 -5.60 6.92
C GLN A 126 2.47 -4.92 5.76
N PHE A 127 3.15 -3.80 6.03
CA PHE A 127 3.89 -3.02 5.04
C PHE A 127 5.37 -2.94 5.36
N GLY A 128 6.17 -2.87 4.30
CA GLY A 128 7.59 -2.55 4.36
C GLY A 128 7.86 -1.08 4.66
N PRO A 129 9.14 -0.70 4.83
CA PRO A 129 9.51 0.70 4.78
C PRO A 129 9.22 1.26 3.38
N PHE A 130 8.75 2.49 3.31
CA PHE A 130 8.64 3.21 2.04
C PHE A 130 10.02 3.40 1.41
N VAL A 131 10.05 3.26 0.08
CA VAL A 131 11.17 3.65 -0.76
C VAL A 131 10.68 4.57 -1.87
N ALA A 132 11.39 5.69 -2.09
CA ALA A 132 11.07 6.59 -3.19
C ALA A 132 11.45 5.96 -4.52
N MET A 133 10.59 6.13 -5.52
CA MET A 133 10.74 5.58 -6.86
C MET A 133 10.68 6.73 -7.87
N ASP A 134 11.84 7.15 -8.36
CA ASP A 134 11.93 8.20 -9.38
C ASP A 134 12.39 7.58 -10.71
N LYS A 135 11.74 7.99 -11.80
CA LYS A 135 12.03 7.46 -13.15
C LYS A 135 12.03 5.92 -13.22
N ALA A 136 11.13 5.28 -12.49
CA ALA A 136 11.03 3.81 -12.36
C ALA A 136 12.22 3.12 -11.69
N SER A 137 13.00 3.85 -10.89
CA SER A 137 14.14 3.35 -10.12
C SER A 137 14.07 3.79 -8.66
N CYS A 138 14.59 2.98 -7.76
CA CYS A 138 14.70 3.32 -6.35
C CYS A 138 15.81 4.34 -6.14
N THR A 139 15.49 5.43 -5.46
CA THR A 139 16.41 6.57 -5.29
C THR A 139 16.84 6.80 -3.85
N VAL A 140 16.47 5.89 -2.95
CA VAL A 140 16.94 5.90 -1.56
C VAL A 140 18.11 4.93 -1.38
N PRO A 141 18.97 5.10 -0.37
CA PRO A 141 20.04 4.15 -0.09
C PRO A 141 19.52 2.74 0.23
N ASP A 142 20.36 1.74 -0.05
CA ASP A 142 20.22 0.34 0.40
C ASP A 142 18.93 -0.39 -0.03
N CYS A 143 18.33 -0.01 -1.17
CA CYS A 143 17.15 -0.71 -1.70
C CYS A 143 17.43 -2.19 -1.97
N SER A 144 18.59 -2.52 -2.55
CA SER A 144 18.96 -3.91 -2.86
C SER A 144 19.00 -4.77 -1.60
N SER A 145 19.63 -4.29 -0.53
CA SER A 145 19.70 -5.02 0.75
C SER A 145 18.33 -5.22 1.39
N LEU A 146 17.42 -4.24 1.23
CA LEU A 146 16.03 -4.39 1.68
C LEU A 146 15.33 -5.53 0.95
N TRP A 147 15.49 -5.62 -0.37
CA TRP A 147 14.82 -6.63 -1.19
C TRP A 147 15.51 -8.01 -1.13
N ASP A 148 16.82 -8.08 -0.95
CA ASP A 148 17.52 -9.32 -0.67
C ASP A 148 16.99 -9.96 0.62
N LYS A 149 16.73 -9.13 1.63
CA LYS A 149 16.22 -9.58 2.92
C LYS A 149 14.75 -9.99 2.84
N TYR A 150 13.89 -9.10 2.35
CA TYR A 150 12.43 -9.26 2.48
C TYR A 150 11.70 -9.57 1.18
N GLY A 151 12.38 -9.57 0.05
CA GLY A 151 11.76 -9.57 -1.27
C GLY A 151 11.27 -8.19 -1.71
N TYR A 152 10.61 -8.14 -2.86
CA TYR A 152 10.07 -6.93 -3.47
C TYR A 152 8.75 -6.49 -2.81
N ILE A 153 8.85 -6.15 -1.52
CA ILE A 153 7.73 -5.80 -0.66
C ILE A 153 7.06 -4.48 -1.04
N THR A 154 5.76 -4.39 -0.77
CA THR A 154 5.03 -3.11 -0.79
C THR A 154 5.36 -2.34 0.47
N GLY A 155 5.92 -1.14 0.31
CA GLY A 155 6.30 -0.26 1.42
C GLY A 155 5.26 0.82 1.70
N CYS A 156 5.30 1.39 2.90
CA CYS A 156 4.49 2.56 3.24
C CYS A 156 5.20 3.54 4.17
N GLN A 157 4.77 4.80 4.11
CA GLN A 157 5.19 5.85 5.03
C GLN A 157 4.00 6.76 5.32
N LYS A 158 3.71 6.96 6.61
CA LYS A 158 2.79 8.00 7.03
C LYS A 158 3.47 9.35 6.88
N GLN A 159 2.82 10.30 6.21
CA GLN A 159 3.29 11.67 6.16
C GLN A 159 3.01 12.34 7.50
N THR A 160 4.07 12.57 8.29
CA THR A 160 3.98 13.20 9.61
C THR A 160 4.53 14.62 9.62
N SER A 161 5.15 15.09 8.53
CA SER A 161 5.73 16.43 8.43
C SER A 161 4.93 17.34 7.49
N GLY A 162 5.03 18.65 7.74
CA GLY A 162 4.41 19.69 6.91
C GLY A 162 2.88 19.75 6.99
N THR A 163 2.26 20.19 5.89
CA THR A 163 0.80 20.36 5.78
C THR A 163 0.04 19.04 5.61
N GLY A 164 0.73 17.89 5.51
CA GLY A 164 0.12 16.58 5.28
C GLY A 164 -0.89 16.17 6.34
N GLN A 165 -0.67 16.55 7.59
CA GLN A 165 -1.59 16.31 8.70
C GLN A 165 -2.93 17.02 8.55
N TYR A 166 -3.00 18.15 7.83
CA TYR A 166 -4.23 18.91 7.62
C TYR A 166 -5.21 18.21 6.67
N TYR A 167 -4.72 17.28 5.85
CA TYR A 167 -5.55 16.47 4.95
C TYR A 167 -6.14 15.26 5.66
N GLY A 168 -5.58 14.90 6.81
CA GLY A 168 -6.10 13.85 7.68
C GLY A 168 -5.02 12.93 8.23
N PRO A 169 -5.36 12.10 9.23
CA PRO A 169 -4.41 11.16 9.86
C PRO A 169 -3.98 10.01 8.94
N LYS A 170 -4.56 9.92 7.74
CA LYS A 170 -4.38 8.84 6.75
C LYS A 170 -3.61 9.28 5.51
N THR A 171 -2.86 10.38 5.57
CA THR A 171 -1.92 10.78 4.51
C THR A 171 -0.75 9.78 4.46
N ILE A 172 -0.79 8.85 3.51
CA ILE A 172 0.15 7.72 3.42
C ILE A 172 0.72 7.67 2.01
N TRP A 173 2.03 7.47 1.91
CA TRP A 173 2.74 7.11 0.69
C TRP A 173 2.95 5.61 0.62
N TYR A 174 2.88 5.05 -0.58
CA TYR A 174 3.14 3.65 -0.87
C TYR A 174 4.25 3.52 -1.91
N SER A 175 5.06 2.48 -1.78
CA SER A 175 6.07 2.12 -2.78
C SER A 175 5.72 0.76 -3.38
N LEU A 176 5.59 0.73 -4.70
CA LEU A 176 5.26 -0.46 -5.47
C LEU A 176 6.46 -0.87 -6.31
N VAL A 177 7.05 -2.01 -5.96
CA VAL A 177 8.31 -2.48 -6.55
C VAL A 177 8.02 -3.49 -7.65
N GLY A 178 8.32 -3.10 -8.88
CA GLY A 178 8.26 -3.92 -10.07
C GLY A 178 9.63 -4.43 -10.51
N ALA A 179 9.70 -4.89 -11.76
CA ALA A 179 10.92 -5.50 -12.29
C ALA A 179 12.03 -4.47 -12.51
N CYS A 180 13.27 -4.89 -12.26
CA CYS A 180 14.48 -4.08 -12.40
C CYS A 180 14.37 -2.71 -11.71
N PRO A 181 14.15 -2.65 -10.39
CA PRO A 181 13.98 -1.39 -9.67
C PRO A 181 15.29 -0.63 -9.43
N GLU A 182 16.42 -1.22 -9.77
CA GLU A 182 17.76 -0.61 -9.69
C GLU A 182 18.06 0.34 -10.88
N MET A 183 17.27 0.27 -11.96
CA MET A 183 17.51 1.01 -13.20
C MET A 183 16.34 1.91 -13.56
N THR A 184 16.66 3.06 -14.16
CA THR A 184 15.66 3.97 -14.70
C THR A 184 14.97 3.38 -15.94
N PHE A 185 13.78 3.89 -16.28
CA PHE A 185 12.94 3.31 -17.33
C PHE A 185 13.64 3.12 -18.69
N ASP A 186 14.55 4.02 -19.06
CA ASP A 186 15.33 3.99 -20.30
C ASP A 186 16.54 3.06 -20.26
N GLN A 187 16.89 2.57 -19.07
CA GLN A 187 18.08 1.74 -18.83
C GLN A 187 17.75 0.28 -18.51
N LYS A 188 16.48 -0.06 -18.27
CA LYS A 188 16.06 -1.43 -17.91
C LYS A 188 16.42 -2.43 -19.01
N THR A 189 17.26 -3.41 -18.68
CA THR A 189 17.61 -4.53 -19.57
C THR A 189 16.76 -5.77 -19.26
N ASP A 190 16.63 -6.67 -20.24
CA ASP A 190 15.94 -7.95 -20.03
C ASP A 190 16.67 -8.83 -19.00
N GLN A 191 18.00 -8.75 -18.96
CA GLN A 191 18.81 -9.43 -17.94
C GLN A 191 18.43 -8.94 -16.54
N CYS A 192 18.37 -7.62 -16.34
CA CYS A 192 17.99 -7.05 -15.04
C CYS A 192 16.55 -7.42 -14.64
N LYS A 193 15.60 -7.41 -15.59
CA LYS A 193 14.22 -7.86 -15.30
C LYS A 193 14.15 -9.34 -14.91
N LYS A 194 15.02 -10.18 -15.47
CA LYS A 194 15.11 -11.60 -15.14
C LYS A 194 15.73 -11.84 -13.77
N GLU A 195 16.80 -11.12 -13.44
CA GLU A 195 17.48 -11.19 -12.14
C GLU A 195 16.63 -10.55 -11.02
N HIS A 196 15.91 -9.49 -11.37
CA HIS A 196 15.09 -8.69 -10.46
C HIS A 196 13.64 -8.61 -10.97
N PRO A 197 12.84 -9.68 -10.79
CA PRO A 197 11.48 -9.76 -11.37
C PRO A 197 10.46 -8.83 -10.70
N GLY A 198 10.77 -8.27 -9.53
CA GLY A 198 9.82 -7.45 -8.77
C GLY A 198 8.78 -8.26 -8.01
N GLY A 199 7.83 -7.54 -7.40
CA GLY A 199 6.75 -8.11 -6.57
C GLY A 199 5.38 -8.13 -7.26
N GLN A 200 5.27 -7.60 -8.48
CA GLN A 200 4.01 -7.55 -9.21
C GLN A 200 3.59 -8.95 -9.65
N CYS A 201 2.38 -9.37 -9.25
CA CYS A 201 1.83 -10.68 -9.53
C CYS A 201 0.30 -10.61 -9.68
N SER A 202 -0.31 -11.66 -10.25
CA SER A 202 -1.77 -11.79 -10.36
C SER A 202 -2.43 -12.30 -9.08
N SER A 203 -1.69 -13.06 -8.26
CA SER A 203 -2.16 -13.65 -7.01
C SER A 203 -1.07 -13.57 -5.94
N PRO A 204 -1.06 -12.53 -5.10
CA PRO A 204 -0.07 -12.39 -4.03
C PRO A 204 -0.20 -13.49 -2.98
N ASP A 205 0.90 -14.18 -2.70
CA ASP A 205 0.97 -15.30 -1.76
C ASP A 205 1.89 -15.03 -0.55
N GLY A 206 2.66 -13.94 -0.59
CA GLY A 206 3.67 -13.60 0.43
C GLY A 206 5.06 -14.15 0.11
N SER A 207 5.32 -14.60 -1.12
CA SER A 207 6.66 -14.92 -1.59
C SER A 207 7.52 -13.67 -1.84
N LYS A 208 8.85 -13.83 -1.83
CA LYS A 208 9.81 -12.72 -2.00
C LYS A 208 9.83 -12.14 -3.42
N THR A 209 9.45 -12.93 -4.42
CA THR A 209 9.53 -12.58 -5.84
C THR A 209 8.33 -13.16 -6.57
N PHE A 210 7.93 -12.53 -7.68
CA PHE A 210 6.97 -13.16 -8.59
C PHE A 210 7.58 -14.41 -9.23
N GLN A 211 6.93 -15.56 -9.07
CA GLN A 211 7.21 -16.76 -9.84
C GLN A 211 6.24 -16.83 -11.02
N THR A 212 6.76 -16.81 -12.25
CA THR A 212 5.97 -17.25 -13.41
C THR A 212 5.84 -18.77 -13.32
N SER A 213 4.63 -19.26 -13.05
CA SER A 213 4.25 -20.66 -13.25
C SER A 213 4.45 -21.08 -14.71
#